data_AF-A0A4Y9P5V6-F1
#
_entry.id   AF-A0A4Y9P5V6-F1
#
_cell.length_a   1.000
_cell.length_b   1.000
_cell.length_c   1.000
_cell.angle_alpha   90.00
_cell.angle_beta   90.00
_cell.angle_gamma   90.00
#
_symmetry.space_group_name_H-M   'P 1'
#
loop_
_entity.id
_entity.type
_entity.pdbx_description
1 polymer ?
#
loop_
_entity_poly.entity_id
_entity_poly.type
_entity_poly.pdbx_seq_one_letter_code
_entity_poly.pdbx_strand_id
1 'polypeptide(L)'
;MNVRERLRTALPAALKQRDAALVAVLRATLAALDNAEAVPLPEHGHGSLALEETPVGVGVREMARRDLSDEDVKRLVRDEIDERRRAARVYEQAGEHERARRLRHEADTLAAVAGLPHAPDLPAPDR
;
A
#
# COMPACT_ATOMS: atom_id res chain seq x y z
N MET A 1 -11.42 -2.52 -16.99
CA MET A 1 -11.47 -2.48 -15.52
C MET A 1 -10.25 -1.74 -15.02
N ASN A 2 -10.44 -0.59 -14.40
CA ASN A 2 -9.36 0.21 -13.85
C ASN A 2 -8.83 -0.39 -12.54
N VAL A 3 -7.73 0.15 -12.01
CA VAL A 3 -7.09 -0.39 -10.79
C VAL A 3 -8.04 -0.34 -9.60
N ARG A 4 -8.79 0.76 -9.43
CA ARG A 4 -9.78 0.92 -8.35
C ARG A 4 -10.86 -0.16 -8.40
N GLU A 5 -11.43 -0.39 -9.57
CA GLU A 5 -12.43 -1.45 -9.78
C GLU A 5 -11.84 -2.82 -9.43
N ARG A 6 -10.62 -3.13 -9.90
CA ARG A 6 -9.95 -4.41 -9.60
C ARG A 6 -9.80 -4.62 -8.09
N LEU A 7 -9.31 -3.62 -7.37
CA LEU A 7 -9.18 -3.66 -5.90
C LEU A 7 -10.54 -3.89 -5.21
N ARG A 8 -11.59 -3.16 -5.63
CA ARG A 8 -12.94 -3.33 -5.09
C ARG A 8 -13.50 -4.73 -5.33
N THR A 9 -13.27 -5.30 -6.52
CA THR A 9 -13.76 -6.66 -6.84
C THR A 9 -12.93 -7.79 -6.23
N ALA A 10 -11.67 -7.53 -5.87
CA ALA A 10 -10.84 -8.51 -5.18
C ALA A 10 -11.21 -8.67 -3.69
N LEU A 11 -11.77 -7.62 -3.07
CA LEU A 11 -12.08 -7.63 -1.63
C LEU A 11 -13.08 -8.72 -1.22
N PRO A 12 -14.22 -8.96 -1.92
CA PRO A 12 -15.11 -10.08 -1.63
C PRO A 12 -14.41 -11.44 -1.73
N ALA A 13 -13.52 -11.62 -2.72
CA ALA A 13 -12.77 -12.86 -2.89
C ALA A 13 -11.77 -13.10 -1.75
N ALA A 14 -11.09 -12.04 -1.29
CA ALA A 14 -10.17 -12.10 -0.14
C ALA A 14 -10.91 -12.43 1.16
N LEU A 15 -12.08 -11.82 1.39
CA LEU A 15 -12.95 -12.13 2.52
C LEU A 15 -13.41 -13.59 2.52
N LYS A 16 -13.81 -14.10 1.35
CA LYS A 16 -14.24 -15.50 1.18
C LYS A 16 -13.09 -16.49 1.46
N GLN A 17 -11.87 -16.14 1.09
CA GLN A 17 -10.67 -16.94 1.34
C GLN A 17 -10.14 -16.80 2.77
N ARG A 18 -10.73 -15.90 3.58
CA ARG A 18 -10.25 -15.56 4.93
C ARG A 18 -8.81 -15.07 4.96
N ASP A 19 -8.37 -14.44 3.87
CA ASP A 19 -7.04 -13.86 3.77
C ASP A 19 -7.02 -12.49 4.48
N ALA A 20 -6.76 -12.52 5.78
CA ALA A 20 -6.79 -11.32 6.62
C ALA A 20 -5.71 -10.30 6.19
N ALA A 21 -4.56 -10.76 5.68
CA ALA A 21 -3.50 -9.90 5.20
C ALA A 21 -3.94 -9.14 3.94
N LEU A 22 -4.49 -9.86 2.96
CA LEU A 22 -5.00 -9.25 1.74
C LEU A 22 -6.18 -8.30 2.02
N VAL A 23 -7.10 -8.68 2.90
CA VAL A 23 -8.22 -7.81 3.30
C VAL A 23 -7.72 -6.50 3.92
N ALA A 24 -6.71 -6.57 4.80
CA ALA A 24 -6.13 -5.38 5.42
C ALA A 24 -5.47 -4.45 4.37
N VAL A 25 -4.68 -5.03 3.47
CA VAL A 25 -4.03 -4.28 2.38
C VAL A 25 -5.06 -3.62 1.46
N LEU A 26 -6.06 -4.36 0.98
CA LEU A 26 -7.09 -3.83 0.08
C LEU A 26 -7.90 -2.70 0.73
N ARG A 27 -8.28 -2.85 2.00
CA ARG A 27 -9.01 -1.80 2.73
C ARG A 27 -8.16 -0.55 2.94
N ALA A 28 -6.90 -0.71 3.33
CA ALA A 28 -5.99 0.41 3.52
C ALA A 28 -5.77 1.18 2.20
N THR A 29 -5.50 0.47 1.09
CA THR A 29 -5.30 1.12 -0.22
C THR A 29 -6.57 1.79 -0.73
N LEU A 30 -7.75 1.17 -0.58
CA LEU A 30 -9.02 1.79 -0.96
C LEU A 30 -9.32 3.04 -0.11
N ALA A 31 -9.06 2.98 1.20
CA ALA A 31 -9.22 4.14 2.08
C ALA A 31 -8.25 5.28 1.72
N ALA A 32 -7.00 4.99 1.38
CA ALA A 32 -6.05 6.00 0.91
C ALA A 32 -6.51 6.66 -0.40
N LEU A 33 -7.08 5.87 -1.31
CA LEU A 33 -7.65 6.35 -2.57
C LEU A 33 -8.90 7.22 -2.35
N ASP A 34 -9.80 6.81 -1.46
CA ASP A 34 -11.00 7.58 -1.11
C ASP A 34 -10.62 8.87 -0.34
N ASN A 35 -9.60 8.82 0.54
CA ASN A 35 -9.04 10.01 1.22
C ASN A 35 -8.31 10.96 0.27
N ALA A 36 -7.71 10.45 -0.81
CA ALA A 36 -7.13 11.32 -1.83
C ALA A 36 -8.20 12.04 -2.67
N GLU A 37 -9.42 11.49 -2.74
CA GLU A 37 -10.60 12.16 -3.34
C GLU A 37 -11.32 13.08 -2.35
N ALA A 38 -11.30 12.75 -1.05
CA ALA A 38 -11.91 13.52 0.01
C ALA A 38 -10.96 14.60 0.56
N VAL A 39 -11.40 15.86 0.52
CA VAL A 39 -10.73 17.00 1.19
C VAL A 39 -10.38 16.63 2.66
N PRO A 40 -9.22 17.02 3.23
CA PRO A 40 -8.80 16.50 4.53
C PRO A 40 -9.67 17.02 5.68
N LEU A 41 -10.21 16.10 6.47
CA LEU A 41 -10.52 16.32 7.88
C LEU A 41 -9.41 15.64 8.71
N PRO A 42 -8.87 16.31 9.74
CA PRO A 42 -7.76 15.78 10.52
C PRO A 42 -8.29 14.76 11.52
N GLU A 43 -8.54 13.54 11.09
CA GLU A 43 -8.96 12.48 12.01
C GLU A 43 -7.73 11.68 12.44
N HIS A 44 -7.16 12.12 13.56
CA HIS A 44 -6.35 11.28 14.42
C HIS A 44 -7.18 10.09 14.92
N GLY A 45 -6.64 8.88 14.76
CA GLY A 45 -6.87 7.76 15.67
C GLY A 45 -8.06 6.85 15.37
N HIS A 46 -7.75 5.68 14.82
CA HIS A 46 -8.32 4.44 15.36
C HIS A 46 -7.18 3.48 15.68
N GLY A 47 -6.93 3.35 16.98
CA GLY A 47 -5.91 2.52 17.57
C GLY A 47 -6.27 1.04 17.52
N SER A 48 -5.27 0.20 17.33
CA SER A 48 -4.57 -0.41 18.46
C SER A 48 -3.51 -1.34 17.89
N LEU A 49 -2.26 -0.90 17.93
CA LEU A 49 -1.06 -1.71 18.14
C LEU A 49 0.07 -0.70 18.29
N ALA A 50 0.58 -0.62 19.52
CA ALA A 50 1.65 0.27 19.92
C ALA A 50 2.90 0.03 19.06
N LEU A 51 3.34 1.04 18.33
CA LEU A 51 4.74 1.26 17.98
C LEU A 51 4.94 2.78 17.88
N GLU A 52 5.59 3.30 18.90
CA GLU A 52 6.30 4.57 18.87
C GLU A 52 7.37 4.49 17.75
N GLU A 53 7.74 5.66 17.22
CA GLU A 53 8.79 5.91 16.19
C GLU A 53 8.31 6.03 14.73
N THR A 54 8.10 7.32 14.39
CA THR A 54 7.84 8.03 13.12
C THR A 54 8.79 7.69 11.95
N PRO A 55 8.46 8.01 10.66
CA PRO A 55 7.64 9.13 10.22
C PRO A 55 6.43 8.80 9.34
N VAL A 56 5.36 9.50 9.69
CA VAL A 56 4.32 10.06 8.82
C VAL A 56 4.72 9.97 7.35
N GLY A 57 3.94 9.23 6.56
CA GLY A 57 4.02 9.18 5.10
C GLY A 57 3.78 10.55 4.49
N VAL A 58 4.81 11.39 4.49
CA VAL A 58 4.86 12.68 3.78
C VAL A 58 5.18 12.38 2.32
N GLY A 59 4.22 11.82 1.61
CA GLY A 59 4.27 11.62 0.15
C GLY A 59 2.93 11.89 -0.53
N VAL A 60 1.81 11.76 0.20
CA VAL A 60 0.46 11.89 -0.35
C VAL A 60 -0.14 13.25 0.00
N ARG A 61 0.61 14.35 -0.18
CA ARG A 61 0.08 15.71 0.11
C ARG A 61 -0.28 16.54 -1.11
N GLU A 62 0.12 16.18 -2.32
CA GLU A 62 -0.06 17.09 -3.47
C GLU A 62 -0.57 16.43 -4.75
N MET A 63 -1.62 15.61 -4.66
CA MET A 63 -2.49 15.39 -5.83
C MET A 63 -3.74 16.26 -5.70
N ALA A 64 -3.76 17.32 -6.51
CA ALA A 64 -4.83 18.28 -6.58
C ALA A 64 -6.20 17.60 -6.72
N ARG A 65 -7.18 18.15 -5.99
CA ARG A 65 -8.62 17.83 -6.00
C ARG A 65 -9.21 17.87 -7.41
N ARG A 66 -9.01 16.81 -8.17
CA ARG A 66 -9.59 16.53 -9.46
C ARG A 66 -9.73 15.02 -9.50
N ASP A 67 -10.92 14.55 -9.89
CA ASP A 67 -11.24 13.17 -10.24
C ASP A 67 -9.94 12.40 -10.60
N LEU A 68 -9.48 11.54 -9.67
CA LEU A 68 -8.18 10.89 -9.82
C LEU A 68 -8.25 10.09 -11.12
N SER A 69 -7.46 10.51 -12.11
CA SER A 69 -7.39 9.77 -13.37
C SER A 69 -6.96 8.34 -13.08
N ASP A 70 -7.33 7.40 -13.95
CA ASP A 70 -6.82 6.03 -13.89
C ASP A 70 -5.28 5.98 -13.79
N GLU A 71 -4.56 6.92 -14.40
CA GLU A 71 -3.10 7.04 -14.29
C GLU A 71 -2.65 7.54 -12.91
N ASP A 72 -3.42 8.42 -12.28
CA ASP A 72 -3.14 8.94 -10.95
C ASP A 72 -3.36 7.85 -9.89
N VAL A 73 -4.44 7.06 -10.03
CA VAL A 73 -4.68 5.87 -9.20
C VAL A 73 -3.55 4.86 -9.37
N LYS A 74 -3.10 4.58 -10.60
CA LYS A 74 -1.96 3.70 -10.84
C LYS A 74 -0.67 4.21 -10.19
N ARG A 75 -0.41 5.52 -10.27
CA ARG A 75 0.77 6.14 -9.65
C ARG A 75 0.73 5.98 -8.13
N LEU A 76 -0.39 6.35 -7.49
CA LEU A 76 -0.53 6.21 -6.04
C LEU A 76 -0.35 4.75 -5.58
N VAL A 77 -0.93 3.79 -6.30
CA VAL A 77 -0.77 2.37 -5.95
C VAL A 77 0.68 1.90 -6.18
N ARG A 78 1.40 2.41 -7.19
CA ARG A 78 2.84 2.13 -7.35
C ARG A 78 3.65 2.69 -6.19
N ASP A 79 3.38 3.92 -5.77
CA ASP A 79 4.08 4.55 -4.65
C ASP A 79 3.87 3.74 -3.35
N GLU A 80 2.65 3.25 -3.12
CA GLU A 80 2.28 2.41 -1.98
C GLU A 80 2.97 1.03 -1.98
N ILE A 81 3.21 0.46 -3.16
CA ILE A 81 4.00 -0.77 -3.36
C ILE A 81 5.48 -0.51 -3.05
N ASP A 82 6.03 0.60 -3.57
CA ASP A 82 7.43 0.95 -3.37
C ASP A 82 7.74 1.29 -1.91
N GLU A 83 6.81 1.92 -1.20
CA GLU A 83 6.95 2.21 0.22
C GLU A 83 7.03 0.94 1.07
N ARG A 84 6.17 -0.06 0.82
CA ARG A 84 6.26 -1.37 1.49
C ARG A 84 7.60 -2.06 1.25
N ARG A 85 8.14 -1.97 0.04
CA ARG A 85 9.44 -2.54 -0.30
C ARG A 85 10.58 -1.79 0.37
N ARG A 86 10.52 -0.46 0.45
CA ARG A 86 11.48 0.36 1.20
C ARG A 86 11.47 -0.03 2.67
N ALA A 87 10.29 -0.10 3.29
CA ALA A 87 10.13 -0.56 4.67
C ALA A 87 10.69 -1.97 4.87
N ALA A 88 10.43 -2.91 3.94
CA ALA A 88 10.98 -4.26 4.02
C ALA A 88 12.52 -4.27 4.04
N ARG A 89 13.18 -3.45 3.21
CA ARG A 89 14.66 -3.32 3.23
C ARG A 89 15.18 -2.77 4.55
N VAL A 90 14.48 -1.80 5.14
CA VAL A 90 14.84 -1.25 6.46
C VAL A 90 14.76 -2.34 7.53
N TYR A 91 13.67 -3.12 7.56
CA TYR A 91 13.54 -4.23 8.51
C TYR A 91 14.56 -5.34 8.29
N GLU A 92 14.92 -5.63 7.04
CA GLU A 92 15.97 -6.60 6.71
C GLU A 92 17.33 -6.17 7.23
N GLN A 93 17.69 -4.90 7.09
CA GLN A 93 18.93 -4.32 7.64
C GLN A 93 18.94 -4.34 9.18
N ALA A 94 17.78 -4.22 9.81
CA ALA A 94 17.61 -4.33 11.26
C ALA A 94 17.57 -5.78 11.78
N GLY A 95 17.67 -6.79 10.91
CA GLY A 95 17.59 -8.21 11.28
C GLY A 95 16.17 -8.73 11.52
N GLU A 96 15.14 -7.91 11.30
CA GLU A 96 13.73 -8.29 11.40
C GLU A 96 13.23 -8.99 10.11
N HIS A 97 13.85 -10.12 9.75
CA HIS A 97 13.64 -10.80 8.47
C HIS A 97 12.18 -11.25 8.23
N GLU A 98 11.46 -11.69 9.27
CA GLU A 98 10.05 -12.09 9.14
C GLU A 98 9.15 -10.89 8.79
N ARG A 99 9.44 -9.73 9.37
CA ARG A 99 8.70 -8.49 9.11
C ARG A 99 8.97 -7.98 7.69
N ALA A 100 10.22 -8.07 7.25
CA ALA A 100 10.61 -7.78 5.87
C ALA A 100 9.91 -8.71 4.86
N ARG A 101 9.85 -10.02 5.14
CA ARG A 101 9.14 -11.00 4.29
C ARG A 101 7.65 -10.69 4.18
N ARG A 102 7.00 -10.35 5.30
CA ARG A 102 5.58 -9.98 5.31
C ARG A 102 5.32 -8.76 4.42
N LEU A 103 6.12 -7.70 4.55
CA LEU A 103 5.96 -6.48 3.75
C LEU A 103 6.22 -6.69 2.25
N ARG A 104 7.21 -7.51 1.90
CA ARG A 104 7.43 -7.94 0.49
C ARG A 104 6.21 -8.67 -0.05
N HIS A 105 5.69 -9.66 0.70
CA HIS A 105 4.52 -10.41 0.30
C HIS A 105 3.27 -9.53 0.11
N GLU A 106 3.06 -8.54 0.98
CA GLU A 106 1.98 -7.56 0.84
C GLU A 106 2.14 -6.72 -0.43
N ALA A 107 3.35 -6.23 -0.72
CA ALA A 107 3.64 -5.46 -1.92
C ALA A 107 3.38 -6.26 -3.20
N ASP A 108 3.76 -7.54 -3.20
CA ASP A 108 3.62 -8.44 -4.35
C ASP A 108 2.16 -8.77 -4.61
N THR A 109 1.42 -9.03 -3.55
CA THR A 109 -0.01 -9.30 -3.62
C THR A 109 -0.77 -8.06 -4.10
N LEU A 110 -0.42 -6.87 -3.60
CA LEU A 110 -1.01 -5.61 -4.04
C LEU A 110 -0.73 -5.35 -5.53
N ALA A 111 0.50 -5.57 -6.00
CA ALA A 111 0.86 -5.43 -7.41
C ALA A 111 0.06 -6.40 -8.30
N ALA A 112 -0.03 -7.67 -7.90
CA ALA A 112 -0.77 -8.70 -8.63
C ALA A 112 -2.26 -8.36 -8.76
N VAL A 113 -2.91 -7.93 -7.67
CA VAL A 113 -4.33 -7.56 -7.70
C VAL A 113 -4.58 -6.29 -8.51
N ALA A 114 -3.71 -5.28 -8.38
CA ALA A 114 -3.79 -4.06 -9.19
C ALA A 114 -3.52 -4.33 -10.68
N GLY A 115 -2.92 -5.49 -11.01
CA GLY A 115 -2.41 -5.81 -12.33
C GLY A 115 -1.32 -4.84 -12.77
N LEU A 116 -0.55 -4.34 -11.81
CA LEU A 116 0.65 -3.56 -12.03
C LEU A 116 1.84 -4.51 -12.11
N PRO A 117 2.85 -4.20 -12.93
CA PRO A 117 4.06 -5.01 -12.96
C PRO A 117 4.71 -4.98 -11.56
N HIS A 118 4.82 -6.16 -10.94
CA HIS A 118 5.74 -6.35 -9.83
C HIS A 118 7.15 -6.23 -10.42
N ALA A 119 7.80 -5.07 -10.25
CA ALA A 119 9.23 -4.98 -10.54
C ALA A 119 9.94 -6.00 -9.63
N PRO A 120 10.78 -6.91 -10.15
CA PRO A 120 11.49 -7.85 -9.29
C PRO A 120 12.27 -7.07 -8.22
N ASP A 121 12.35 -7.61 -7.01
CA ASP A 121 13.23 -7.11 -5.94
C ASP A 121 14.69 -7.28 -6.41
N LEU A 122 15.12 -6.42 -7.33
CA LEU A 122 16.52 -6.33 -7.71
C LEU A 122 17.24 -5.83 -6.46
N PRO A 123 18.28 -6.55 -5.98
CA PRO A 123 19.07 -6.05 -4.87
C PRO A 123 19.54 -4.64 -5.25
N ALA A 124 19.40 -3.70 -4.31
CA ALA A 124 19.90 -2.34 -4.51
C ALA A 124 21.37 -2.45 -4.96
N PRO A 125 21.80 -1.73 -6.02
CA PRO A 125 23.19 -1.77 -6.42
C PRO A 125 24.04 -1.33 -5.22
N ASP A 126 24.97 -2.19 -4.86
CA ASP A 126 26.00 -1.94 -3.85
C ASP A 126 26.63 -0.57 -4.15
N ARG A 127 26.56 0.37 -3.19
CA ARG A 127 27.06 1.73 -3.34
C ARG A 127 28.15 2.02 -2.32
#